data_AF-A0A7C8ZPH1-F1
#
_entry.id   AF-A0A7C8ZPH1-F1
#
_cell.length_a   1.000
_cell.length_b   1.000
_cell.length_c   1.000
_cell.angle_alpha   90.00
_cell.angle_beta   90.00
_cell.angle_gamma   90.00
#
_symmetry.space_group_name_H-M   'P 1'
#
loop_
_entity.id
_entity.type
_entity.pdbx_description
1 polymer ?
#
loop_
_entity_poly.entity_id
_entity_poly.type
_entity_poly.pdbx_seq_one_letter_code
_entity_poly.pdbx_strand_id
1 'polypeptide(L)'
;RECYGVIKNSFYELEPDYADYYQNSMGFKHWHIGPLFLYFEGKGNECNQMGKKSSIDVEECLRWLDEKQDNSAIYICFGSMSNVAHPQLDEIARALESLAQIGRA
;
A
#
# COMPACT_ATOMS: atom_id res chain seq x y z
N ARG A 1 -25.74 -13.98 -12.56
CA ARG A 1 -25.40 -12.79 -11.73
C ARG A 1 -25.49 -11.60 -12.66
N GLU A 2 -26.53 -10.77 -12.55
CA GLU A 2 -26.67 -9.59 -13.42
C GLU A 2 -26.36 -8.34 -12.59
N CYS A 3 -25.28 -7.66 -12.95
CA CYS A 3 -24.97 -6.31 -12.47
C CYS A 3 -24.77 -5.43 -13.70
N TYR A 4 -25.08 -4.14 -13.58
CA TYR A 4 -25.01 -3.21 -14.72
C TYR A 4 -23.58 -2.99 -15.25
N GLY A 5 -22.59 -3.21 -14.39
CA GLY A 5 -21.17 -3.19 -14.72
C GLY A 5 -20.31 -3.22 -13.47
N VAL A 6 -19.00 -3.12 -13.66
CA VAL A 6 -18.00 -3.22 -12.59
C VAL A 6 -17.21 -1.93 -12.48
N ILE A 7 -17.15 -1.41 -11.26
CA ILE A 7 -16.26 -0.32 -10.90
C ILE A 7 -14.97 -0.94 -10.40
N LYS A 8 -13.84 -0.58 -11.01
CA LYS A 8 -12.50 -1.01 -10.62
C LYS A 8 -11.72 0.15 -10.00
N ASN A 9 -11.16 -0.10 -8.82
CA ASN A 9 -10.17 0.76 -8.21
C ASN A 9 -8.78 0.51 -8.84
N SER A 10 -8.65 0.93 -10.08
CA SER A 10 -7.44 0.87 -10.90
C SER A 10 -7.55 1.93 -12.01
N PHE A 11 -6.50 2.13 -12.79
CA PHE A 11 -6.45 3.05 -13.93
C PHE A 11 -5.85 2.35 -15.16
N TYR A 12 -6.13 2.85 -16.36
CA TYR A 12 -5.80 2.15 -17.61
C TYR A 12 -4.30 1.93 -17.76
N GLU A 13 -3.49 2.95 -17.48
CA GLU A 13 -2.03 2.95 -17.66
C GLU A 13 -1.31 1.96 -16.73
N LEU A 14 -1.95 1.51 -15.64
CA LEU A 14 -1.40 0.50 -14.74
C LEU A 14 -1.48 -0.91 -15.32
N GLU A 15 -2.57 -1.22 -16.03
CA GLU A 15 -2.90 -2.57 -16.49
C GLU A 15 -3.62 -2.56 -17.86
N PRO A 16 -3.01 -2.02 -18.94
CA PRO A 16 -3.70 -1.75 -20.20
C PRO A 16 -4.23 -3.03 -20.88
N ASP A 17 -3.42 -4.09 -20.94
CA ASP A 17 -3.82 -5.36 -21.54
C ASP A 17 -5.06 -5.96 -20.85
N TYR A 18 -5.12 -5.83 -19.52
CA TYR A 18 -6.25 -6.30 -18.73
C TYR A 18 -7.46 -5.39 -18.91
N ALA A 19 -7.28 -4.07 -18.88
CA ALA A 19 -8.34 -3.11 -19.10
C ALA A 19 -9.04 -3.33 -20.46
N ASP A 20 -8.26 -3.54 -21.52
CA ASP A 20 -8.78 -3.86 -22.85
C ASP A 20 -9.47 -5.22 -22.89
N TYR A 21 -8.90 -6.23 -22.24
CA TYR A 21 -9.55 -7.54 -22.10
C TYR A 21 -10.92 -7.43 -21.41
N TYR A 22 -11.01 -6.68 -20.30
CA TYR A 22 -12.26 -6.48 -19.56
C TYR A 22 -13.29 -5.71 -20.39
N GLN A 23 -12.86 -4.69 -21.13
CA GLN A 23 -13.76 -3.88 -21.95
C GLN A 23 -14.28 -4.65 -23.17
N ASN A 24 -13.42 -5.45 -23.81
CA ASN A 24 -13.71 -6.05 -25.12
C ASN A 24 -14.19 -7.50 -25.05
N SER A 25 -13.76 -8.27 -24.05
CA SER A 25 -13.96 -9.73 -24.02
C SER A 25 -14.96 -10.21 -22.97
N MET A 26 -15.15 -9.46 -21.88
CA MET A 26 -15.99 -9.89 -20.75
C MET A 26 -17.48 -9.58 -20.93
N GLY A 27 -17.86 -8.74 -21.91
CA GLY A 27 -19.26 -8.51 -22.28
C GLY A 27 -20.09 -7.67 -21.29
N PHE A 28 -19.47 -7.02 -20.31
CA PHE A 28 -20.12 -6.06 -19.42
C PHE A 28 -19.27 -4.80 -19.23
N LYS A 29 -19.92 -3.70 -18.84
CA LYS A 29 -19.27 -2.38 -18.72
C LYS A 29 -18.26 -2.38 -17.57
N HIS A 30 -17.08 -1.82 -17.81
CA HIS A 30 -16.04 -1.63 -16.81
C HIS A 30 -15.65 -0.16 -16.73
N TRP A 31 -15.49 0.35 -15.50
CA TRP A 31 -15.00 1.70 -15.26
C TRP A 31 -13.81 1.65 -14.32
N HIS A 32 -12.66 2.09 -14.82
CA HIS A 32 -11.44 2.27 -14.05
C HIS A 32 -11.46 3.70 -13.48
N ILE A 33 -11.66 3.81 -12.16
CA ILE A 33 -11.81 5.11 -11.47
C ILE A 33 -10.73 5.32 -10.40
N GLY A 34 -9.71 4.47 -10.40
CA GLY A 34 -8.62 4.53 -9.45
C GLY A 34 -7.52 5.52 -9.85
N PRO A 35 -6.51 5.68 -8.97
CA PRO A 35 -6.45 5.10 -7.63
C PRO A 35 -7.31 5.91 -6.63
N LEU A 36 -8.32 5.25 -6.05
CA LEU A 36 -9.34 5.90 -5.21
C LEU A 36 -8.77 6.55 -3.94
N PHE A 37 -7.60 6.12 -3.47
CA PHE A 37 -7.00 6.69 -2.27
C PHE A 37 -6.63 8.18 -2.45
N LEU A 38 -6.30 8.62 -3.68
CA LEU A 38 -5.98 10.02 -3.97
C LEU A 38 -7.18 10.96 -3.81
N TYR A 39 -8.39 10.47 -4.07
CA TYR A 39 -9.61 11.24 -3.82
C TYR A 39 -9.78 11.58 -2.33
N PHE A 40 -9.38 10.66 -1.46
CA PHE A 40 -9.45 10.83 -0.02
C PHE A 40 -8.32 11.70 0.54
N GLU A 41 -7.13 11.64 -0.06
CA GLU A 41 -6.00 12.51 0.31
C GLU A 41 -6.33 14.00 0.15
N GLY A 42 -7.01 14.37 -0.94
CA GLY A 42 -7.44 15.75 -1.20
C GLY A 42 -8.55 16.28 -0.28
N LYS A 43 -9.20 15.42 0.52
CA LYS A 43 -10.26 15.80 1.47
C LYS A 43 -9.80 15.95 2.92
N GLY A 44 -8.49 15.79 3.20
CA GLY A 44 -7.92 15.96 4.53
C GLY A 44 -8.26 14.82 5.51
N ASN A 45 -7.96 15.05 6.79
CA ASN A 45 -7.90 14.09 7.91
C ASN A 45 -9.18 13.27 8.22
N GLU A 46 -10.26 13.38 7.45
CA GLU A 46 -11.49 12.60 7.66
C GLU A 46 -11.27 11.10 7.39
N CYS A 47 -10.42 10.74 6.43
CA CYS A 47 -10.11 9.33 6.14
C CYS A 47 -9.02 8.74 7.06
N ASN A 48 -8.17 9.58 7.65
CA ASN A 48 -7.19 9.17 8.66
C ASN A 48 -7.86 8.67 9.97
N GLN A 49 -9.16 8.93 10.14
CA GLN A 49 -9.97 8.43 11.26
C GLN A 49 -10.62 7.07 10.98
N MET A 50 -10.55 6.57 9.73
CA MET A 50 -11.18 5.29 9.34
C MET A 50 -10.38 4.06 9.81
N GLY A 51 -9.22 4.26 10.44
CA GLY A 51 -8.33 3.23 10.97
C GLY A 51 -8.13 3.31 12.48
N LYS A 52 -7.56 2.25 13.07
CA LYS A 52 -7.10 2.31 14.47
C LYS A 52 -6.03 3.39 14.59
N LYS A 53 -6.09 4.19 15.66
CA LYS A 53 -5.02 5.14 16.00
C LYS A 53 -3.70 4.38 16.12
N SER A 54 -2.67 4.94 15.49
CA SER A 54 -1.30 4.44 15.61
C SER A 54 -0.92 4.38 17.10
N SER A 55 -0.23 3.31 17.49
CA SER A 55 0.38 3.19 18.81
C SER A 55 1.65 4.04 18.97
N ILE A 56 2.15 4.58 17.86
CA ILE A 56 3.35 5.41 17.77
C ILE A 56 2.93 6.79 17.26
N ASP A 57 3.57 7.83 17.76
CA ASP A 57 3.40 9.18 17.24
C ASP A 57 3.90 9.26 15.79
N VAL A 58 3.01 9.60 14.87
CA VAL A 58 3.32 9.72 13.43
C VAL A 58 4.35 10.83 13.22
N GLU A 59 4.29 11.91 14.00
CA GLU A 59 5.19 13.05 13.88
C GLU A 59 6.61 12.67 14.30
N GLU A 60 6.77 11.79 15.30
CA GLU A 60 8.07 11.25 15.71
C GLU A 60 8.66 10.35 14.61
N CYS A 61 7.86 9.47 14.01
CA CYS A 61 8.29 8.59 12.94
C CYS A 61 8.74 9.37 11.70
N LEU A 62 7.99 10.40 11.31
CA LEU A 62 8.33 11.26 10.17
C LEU A 62 9.62 12.06 10.44
N ARG A 63 9.77 12.63 11.64
CA ARG A 63 11.01 13.33 12.02
C ARG A 63 12.24 12.41 11.98
N TRP A 64 12.12 11.16 12.43
CA TRP A 64 13.21 10.18 12.31
C TRP A 64 13.55 9.85 10.84
N LEU A 65 12.54 9.83 9.96
CA LEU A 65 12.71 9.55 8.53
C LEU A 65 13.40 10.73 7.82
N ASP A 66 13.04 11.98 8.17
CA ASP A 66 13.64 13.20 7.63
C ASP A 66 15.15 13.32 7.92
N GLU A 67 15.65 12.61 8.94
CA GLU A 67 17.08 12.54 9.28
C GLU A 67 17.88 11.53 8.42
N LYS A 68 17.22 10.72 7.59
CA LYS A 68 17.88 9.67 6.78
C LYS A 68 18.27 10.20 5.41
N GLN A 69 19.20 9.51 4.76
CA GLN A 69 19.56 9.81 3.37
C GLN A 69 18.41 9.39 2.44
N ASP A 70 18.29 10.08 1.31
CA ASP A 70 17.32 9.73 0.28
C ASP A 70 17.47 8.26 -0.12
N ASN A 71 16.34 7.55 -0.19
CA ASN A 71 16.27 6.13 -0.55
C ASN A 71 17.07 5.20 0.38
N SER A 72 17.40 5.61 1.61
CA SER A 72 18.17 4.78 2.56
C SER A 72 17.33 4.05 3.61
N ALA A 73 16.01 4.28 3.65
CA ALA A 73 15.10 3.64 4.59
C ALA A 73 14.16 2.66 3.88
N ILE A 74 13.87 1.52 4.52
CA ILE A 74 12.95 0.50 4.00
C ILE A 74 11.66 0.56 4.82
N TYR A 75 10.52 0.77 4.15
CA TYR A 75 9.19 0.65 4.76
C TYR A 75 8.70 -0.79 4.68
N ILE A 76 8.30 -1.37 5.82
CA ILE A 76 7.80 -2.74 5.91
C ILE A 76 6.44 -2.71 6.59
N CYS A 77 5.39 -3.09 5.85
CA CYS A 77 4.03 -3.18 6.35
C CYS A 77 3.27 -4.27 5.58
N PHE A 78 2.68 -5.20 6.32
CA PHE A 78 1.87 -6.29 5.75
C PHE A 78 0.37 -5.95 5.69
N GLY A 79 -0.01 -4.75 6.13
CA GLY A 79 -1.39 -4.31 6.24
C GLY A 79 -2.10 -4.83 7.49
N SER A 80 -3.27 -4.28 7.78
CA SER A 80 -4.03 -4.60 9.01
C SER A 80 -4.66 -5.99 9.01
N MET A 81 -4.80 -6.62 7.85
CA MET A 81 -5.45 -7.94 7.69
C MET A 81 -4.45 -9.11 7.67
N SER A 82 -3.14 -8.84 7.67
CA SER A 82 -2.14 -9.91 7.65
C SER A 82 -2.04 -10.59 9.01
N ASN A 83 -1.87 -11.91 9.00
CA ASN A 83 -1.50 -12.69 10.16
C ASN A 83 -0.15 -13.38 9.90
N VAL A 84 0.94 -12.77 10.36
CA VAL A 84 2.31 -13.28 10.17
C VAL A 84 2.69 -14.12 11.38
N ALA A 85 3.07 -15.37 11.16
CA ALA A 85 3.46 -16.28 12.23
C ALA A 85 4.73 -15.80 12.96
N HIS A 86 4.83 -16.03 14.27
CA HIS A 86 5.99 -15.62 15.07
C HIS A 86 7.35 -16.08 14.50
N PRO A 87 7.53 -17.34 14.06
CA PRO A 87 8.80 -17.76 13.47
C PRO A 87 9.16 -16.95 12.21
N GLN A 88 8.16 -16.51 11.42
CA GLN A 88 8.40 -15.69 10.24
C GLN A 88 8.82 -14.27 10.64
N LEU A 89 8.28 -13.72 11.73
CA LEU A 89 8.72 -12.44 12.30
C LEU A 89 10.16 -12.53 12.82
N ASP A 90 10.54 -13.63 13.44
CA ASP A 90 11.91 -13.85 13.92
C ASP A 90 12.91 -13.86 12.76
N GLU A 91 12.58 -14.53 11.66
CA GLU A 91 13.42 -14.54 10.45
C GLU A 91 13.51 -13.14 9.80
N ILE A 92 12.40 -12.39 9.75
CA ILE A 92 12.41 -11.00 9.25
C ILE A 92 13.32 -10.13 10.14
N ALA A 93 13.23 -10.26 11.46
CA ALA A 93 14.08 -9.50 12.39
C ALA A 93 15.58 -9.79 12.17
N ARG A 94 15.95 -11.08 12.08
CA ARG A 94 17.33 -11.51 11.79
C ARG A 94 17.84 -10.96 10.45
N ALA A 95 17.01 -10.98 9.42
CA ALA A 95 17.36 -10.44 8.11
C ALA A 95 17.63 -8.92 8.16
N LEU A 96 16.80 -8.16 8.88
CA LEU A 96 16.96 -6.71 9.03
C LEU A 96 18.22 -6.35 9.83
N GLU A 97 18.51 -7.08 10.91
CA GLU A 97 19.74 -6.90 11.68
C GLU A 97 20.98 -7.16 10.81
N SER A 98 20.94 -8.20 9.98
CA SER A 98 22.05 -8.55 9.08
C SER A 98 22.26 -7.48 7.99
N LEU A 99 21.18 -6.95 7.41
CA LEU A 99 21.25 -5.84 6.43
C LEU A 99 21.90 -4.59 7.03
N ALA A 100 21.57 -4.27 8.29
CA ALA A 100 22.14 -3.12 8.99
C ALA A 100 23.64 -3.30 9.28
N GLN A 101 24.13 -4.53 9.40
CA GLN A 101 25.56 -4.81 9.58
C GLN A 101 26.34 -4.68 8.25
N ILE A 102 25.72 -5.09 7.14
CA ILE A 102 26.34 -4.99 5.81
C ILE A 102 26.50 -3.53 5.38
N GLY A 103 25.51 -2.67 5.66
CA GLY A 103 25.59 -1.24 5.34
C GLY A 103 26.57 -0.42 6.21
N ARG A 104 27.24 -1.05 7.20
CA ARG A 104 28.27 -0.43 8.05
C ARG A 104 29.70 -0.83 7.68
N ALA A 105 29.88 -1.78 6.76
CA ALA A 105 31.17 -2.18 6.20
C ALA A 105 31.46 -1.41 4.90
#